data_AF-A0A4Q3B3S2-F1
#
_entry.id   AF-A0A4Q3B3S2-F1
#
_cell.length_a   1.000
_cell.length_b   1.000
_cell.length_c   1.000
_cell.angle_alpha   90.00
_cell.angle_beta   90.00
_cell.angle_gamma   90.00
#
_symmetry.space_group_name_H-M   'P 1'
#
loop_
_entity.id
_entity.type
_entity.pdbx_description
1 polymer ?
#
loop_
_entity_poly.entity_id
_entity_poly.type
_entity_poly.pdbx_seq_one_letter_code
_entity_poly.pdbx_strand_id
1 'polypeptide(L)'
;MLYDLTSGTRYLGEIASTAGRVKFVLPASGVIRKFILVSAETANINLIANISAPKTFQNFSVAANQGDYIIISHPSLFNDGNGRNYVDEYRQYRNSANGGGFNTKTYDIAELTDQFAFGIKGHPASIRDFIRLAEQQFAVKPKYVFIIGRGVNYMDAWTHRANPLLHAQNLVPTFGWPASDILLASNNATTYPLVPIGRIAAVNPGEVNNYLQKVIQYEQAQRTSSPYIADKAWMKDFMHVIGGKDSSENANFSFYMNGYKRIAEDTLYGAMVETFSKTSSAPVQQANSERITNLVNNGLGLIGYFGHSSANTFEFNLSDPSVFSNVGKYPFFNVSGCSAGNFYIFDPARTTGAMSISEKYVLSSQSGSIGFLADTHFGIPPFLNFYNENFYNLFSKTLYGNTVGNQLKEVLRIIGGQSSTLDFYNRIHLEEIALHGDPAIKMNNFAKPDYVIEEPLIKISPNIISVADVNFHVQVNMQNIGKATGDSIWVSVKRKLPNDSIKVLFDQKIAGIKNTDSIAFDVIILPNADKGLNQLIVELDHKNEIDELYENRNEAE
;
A
#
# COMPACT_ATOMS: atom_id res chain seq x y z
N MET A 1 6.04 51.34 -5.12
CA MET A 1 7.43 51.39 -4.61
C MET A 1 8.27 50.37 -5.33
N LEU A 2 9.55 50.66 -5.58
CA LEU A 2 10.48 49.73 -6.20
C LEU A 2 11.64 49.45 -5.24
N TYR A 3 11.86 48.18 -4.93
CA TYR A 3 13.00 47.72 -4.15
C TYR A 3 14.08 47.21 -5.10
N ASP A 4 15.28 47.75 -4.99
CA ASP A 4 16.47 47.22 -5.65
C ASP A 4 17.13 46.22 -4.72
N LEU A 5 16.98 44.94 -5.03
CA LEU A 5 17.55 43.84 -4.24
C LEU A 5 19.07 43.74 -4.39
N THR A 6 19.64 44.38 -5.41
CA THR A 6 21.08 44.39 -5.65
C THR A 6 21.78 45.43 -4.78
N SER A 7 21.16 46.62 -4.60
CA SER A 7 21.73 47.70 -3.79
C SER A 7 21.10 47.84 -2.39
N GLY A 8 19.99 47.16 -2.12
CA GLY A 8 19.19 47.36 -0.89
C GLY A 8 18.42 48.68 -0.85
N THR A 9 18.34 49.41 -1.98
CA THR A 9 17.74 50.74 -2.04
C THR A 9 16.23 50.68 -2.31
N ARG A 10 15.47 51.57 -1.66
CA ARG A 10 14.03 51.76 -1.89
C ARG A 10 13.79 53.04 -2.70
N TYR A 11 13.04 52.91 -3.80
CA TYR A 11 12.62 54.03 -4.64
C TYR A 11 11.10 54.25 -4.53
N LEU A 12 10.71 55.51 -4.33
CA LEU A 12 9.31 55.92 -4.44
C LEU A 12 8.98 56.13 -5.93
N GLY A 13 7.86 55.58 -6.37
CA GLY A 13 7.43 55.70 -7.76
C GLY A 13 6.69 57.01 -7.96
N GLU A 14 6.97 57.71 -9.06
CA GLU A 14 6.20 58.85 -9.53
C GLU A 14 5.04 58.32 -10.39
N ILE A 15 3.81 58.72 -10.06
CA ILE A 15 2.57 58.17 -10.65
C ILE A 15 1.64 59.25 -11.24
N ALA A 16 1.92 60.53 -10.99
CA ALA A 16 1.06 61.65 -11.37
C ALA A 16 1.34 62.12 -12.81
N SER A 17 2.58 62.02 -13.29
CA SER A 17 2.95 62.58 -14.60
C SER A 17 2.46 61.77 -15.80
N THR A 18 2.05 60.51 -15.63
CA THR A 18 1.61 59.66 -16.75
C THR A 18 0.62 58.61 -16.28
N ALA A 19 -0.63 58.73 -16.74
CA ALA A 19 -1.69 57.79 -16.43
C ALA A 19 -1.30 56.34 -16.79
N GLY A 20 -1.54 55.42 -15.86
CA GLY A 20 -1.27 53.99 -16.04
C GLY A 20 0.22 53.59 -15.98
N ARG A 21 1.13 54.49 -15.61
CA ARG A 21 2.57 54.18 -15.48
C ARG A 21 3.11 54.60 -14.12
N VAL A 22 4.06 53.81 -13.62
CA VAL A 22 4.87 54.15 -12.44
C VAL A 22 6.30 54.37 -12.91
N LYS A 23 6.84 55.57 -12.70
CA LYS A 23 8.19 55.94 -13.12
C LYS A 23 9.16 55.95 -11.94
N PHE A 24 10.41 55.60 -12.20
CA PHE A 24 11.48 55.59 -11.22
C PHE A 24 12.72 56.24 -11.81
N VAL A 25 13.40 57.07 -11.02
CA VAL A 25 14.74 57.55 -11.34
C VAL A 25 15.73 56.58 -10.73
N LEU A 26 16.46 55.86 -11.60
CA LEU A 26 17.44 54.87 -11.18
C LEU A 26 18.85 55.40 -11.49
N PRO A 27 19.81 55.30 -10.57
CA PRO A 27 21.20 55.60 -10.88
C PRO A 27 21.71 54.63 -11.95
N ALA A 28 22.72 55.04 -12.72
CA ALA A 28 23.43 54.14 -13.63
C ALA A 28 24.04 52.96 -12.86
N SER A 29 24.08 51.80 -13.49
CA SER A 29 24.66 50.58 -12.90
C SER A 29 25.50 49.86 -13.95
N GLY A 30 26.72 49.49 -13.58
CA GLY A 30 27.58 48.61 -14.38
C GLY A 30 27.28 47.11 -14.19
N VAL A 31 26.33 46.78 -13.30
CA VAL A 31 25.90 45.40 -13.02
C VAL A 31 24.40 45.22 -13.28
N ILE A 32 23.98 43.98 -13.57
CA ILE A 32 22.57 43.63 -13.69
C ILE A 32 21.90 43.78 -12.32
N ARG A 33 20.83 44.58 -12.26
CA ARG A 33 20.06 44.84 -11.04
C ARG A 33 18.77 44.03 -11.02
N LYS A 34 18.43 43.52 -9.85
CA LYS A 34 17.15 42.84 -9.59
C LYS A 34 16.23 43.78 -8.82
N PHE A 35 15.04 43.99 -9.36
CA PHE A 35 14.05 44.87 -8.73
C PHE A 35 12.76 44.11 -8.39
N ILE A 36 12.11 44.51 -7.30
CA ILE A 36 10.72 44.13 -6.97
C ILE A 36 9.88 45.40 -6.95
N LEU A 37 8.88 45.46 -7.83
CA LEU A 37 7.84 46.49 -7.80
C LEU A 37 6.72 46.02 -6.87
N VAL A 38 6.40 46.83 -5.87
CA VAL A 38 5.33 46.55 -4.89
C VAL A 38 4.38 47.75 -4.84
N SER A 39 3.08 47.49 -4.84
CA SER A 39 2.10 48.55 -4.57
C SER A 39 2.22 48.98 -3.10
N ALA A 40 2.18 50.30 -2.86
CA ALA A 40 2.16 50.87 -1.51
C ALA A 40 0.90 51.70 -1.27
N GLU A 41 -0.11 51.56 -2.13
CA GLU A 41 -1.41 52.18 -1.88
C GLU A 41 -2.00 51.61 -0.60
N THR A 42 -2.51 52.48 0.27
CA THR A 42 -3.11 52.10 1.55
C THR A 42 -4.22 51.08 1.39
N ALA A 43 -4.97 51.11 0.28
CA ALA A 43 -6.01 50.14 -0.04
C ALA A 43 -5.51 48.69 -0.20
N ASN A 44 -4.21 48.50 -0.49
CA ASN A 44 -3.58 47.17 -0.57
C ASN A 44 -2.97 46.70 0.75
N ILE A 45 -3.04 47.53 1.81
CA ILE A 45 -2.52 47.21 3.14
C ILE A 45 -3.68 46.76 4.02
N ASN A 46 -3.70 45.48 4.38
CA ASN A 46 -4.64 44.97 5.37
C ASN A 46 -4.16 45.34 6.77
N LEU A 47 -4.74 46.41 7.33
CA LEU A 47 -4.51 46.80 8.73
C LEU A 47 -5.20 45.79 9.66
N ILE A 48 -4.40 45.02 10.40
CA ILE A 48 -4.90 44.17 11.47
C ILE A 48 -5.13 45.05 12.70
N ALA A 49 -6.36 45.55 12.84
CA ALA A 49 -6.72 46.51 13.89
C ALA A 49 -6.70 45.90 15.29
N ASN A 50 -6.98 44.60 15.42
CA ASN A 50 -6.99 43.86 16.67
C ASN A 50 -6.54 42.41 16.44
N ILE A 51 -5.79 41.84 17.38
CA ILE A 51 -5.59 40.39 17.48
C ILE A 51 -6.67 39.87 18.43
N SER A 52 -7.56 39.01 17.92
CA SER A 52 -8.78 38.59 18.63
C SER A 52 -8.51 37.73 19.87
N ALA A 53 -7.38 37.02 19.93
CA ALA A 53 -6.88 36.34 21.12
C ALA A 53 -5.39 36.00 20.98
N PRO A 54 -4.61 35.93 22.08
CA PRO A 54 -3.27 35.34 22.05
C PRO A 54 -3.37 33.86 21.67
N LYS A 55 -2.63 33.43 20.64
CA LYS A 55 -2.47 32.02 20.27
C LYS A 55 -1.32 31.43 21.09
N THR A 56 -1.60 30.37 21.84
CA THR A 56 -0.55 29.58 22.51
C THR A 56 -0.19 28.41 21.62
N PHE A 57 1.05 28.37 21.17
CA PHE A 57 1.55 27.30 20.31
C PHE A 57 1.97 26.07 21.11
N GLN A 58 1.72 24.89 20.55
CA GLN A 58 2.23 23.65 21.11
C GLN A 58 3.75 23.61 20.95
N ASN A 59 4.47 23.46 22.07
CA ASN A 59 5.93 23.41 22.04
C ASN A 59 6.44 22.00 21.69
N PHE A 60 6.85 21.79 20.44
CA PHE A 60 7.38 20.52 19.94
C PHE A 60 8.81 20.18 20.41
N SER A 61 9.50 21.09 21.12
CA SER A 61 10.78 20.78 21.77
C SER A 61 10.62 19.93 23.04
N VAL A 62 9.41 19.85 23.59
CA VAL A 62 9.12 19.07 24.80
C VAL A 62 8.89 17.60 24.43
N ALA A 63 9.61 16.69 25.09
CA ALA A 63 9.56 15.24 24.83
C ALA A 63 8.14 14.64 24.86
N ALA A 64 7.23 15.15 25.70
CA ALA A 64 5.84 14.69 25.76
C ALA A 64 5.06 14.89 24.44
N ASN A 65 5.49 15.84 23.62
CA ASN A 65 4.93 16.16 22.31
C ASN A 65 5.69 15.48 21.16
N GLN A 66 6.64 14.58 21.45
CA GLN A 66 7.45 13.87 20.46
C GLN A 66 7.05 12.39 20.42
N GLY A 67 7.14 11.78 19.24
CA GLY A 67 6.74 10.39 19.01
C GLY A 67 7.48 9.75 17.84
N ASP A 68 7.58 8.41 17.85
CA ASP A 68 8.15 7.65 16.73
C ASP A 68 7.10 7.28 15.66
N TYR A 69 5.82 7.52 15.93
CA TYR A 69 4.75 7.43 14.95
C TYR A 69 3.95 8.74 14.96
N ILE A 70 3.94 9.44 13.83
CA ILE A 70 3.30 10.74 13.68
C ILE A 70 1.99 10.54 12.93
N ILE A 71 0.86 10.91 13.54
CA ILE A 71 -0.42 11.08 12.85
C ILE A 71 -0.65 12.57 12.60
N ILE A 72 -0.84 12.98 11.35
CA ILE A 72 -1.25 14.36 11.01
C ILE A 72 -2.70 14.33 10.54
N SER A 73 -3.55 15.14 11.16
CA SER A 73 -4.98 15.11 10.86
C SER A 73 -5.66 16.47 11.11
N HIS A 74 -6.93 16.56 10.73
CA HIS A 74 -7.73 17.78 10.80
C HIS A 74 -8.80 17.69 11.89
N PRO A 75 -9.11 18.78 12.64
CA PRO A 75 -10.06 18.76 13.75
C PRO A 75 -11.47 18.27 13.41
N SER A 76 -11.90 18.43 12.15
CA SER A 76 -13.19 17.90 11.68
C SER A 76 -13.28 16.37 11.72
N LEU A 77 -12.16 15.65 11.87
CA LEU A 77 -12.11 14.20 11.96
C LEU A 77 -12.05 13.70 13.42
N PHE A 78 -11.93 14.60 14.41
CA PHE A 78 -11.76 14.24 15.82
C PHE A 78 -13.06 13.96 16.57
N ASN A 79 -14.21 14.12 15.92
CA ASN A 79 -15.50 13.88 16.54
C ASN A 79 -16.53 13.42 15.50
N ASP A 80 -17.11 12.24 15.70
CA ASP A 80 -18.17 11.66 14.87
C ASP A 80 -19.57 12.27 15.08
N GLY A 81 -19.69 13.27 15.94
CA GLY A 81 -20.97 13.87 16.35
C GLY A 81 -21.62 13.17 17.53
N ASN A 82 -21.12 12.00 17.95
CA ASN A 82 -21.55 11.23 19.11
C ASN A 82 -20.48 11.16 20.21
N GLY A 83 -19.42 11.98 20.09
CA GLY A 83 -18.34 12.07 21.07
C GLY A 83 -17.23 11.03 20.89
N ARG A 84 -17.19 10.28 19.77
CA ARG A 84 -16.07 9.37 19.48
C ARG A 84 -15.02 10.04 18.59
N ASN A 85 -13.77 9.78 18.91
CA ASN A 85 -12.62 10.28 18.17
C ASN A 85 -11.84 9.10 17.56
N TYR A 86 -12.20 8.70 16.33
CA TYR A 86 -11.54 7.58 15.67
C TYR A 86 -10.08 7.84 15.31
N VAL A 87 -9.65 9.10 15.20
CA VAL A 87 -8.22 9.44 15.05
C VAL A 87 -7.46 9.12 16.33
N ASP A 88 -8.03 9.42 17.51
CA ASP A 88 -7.43 9.05 18.79
C ASP A 88 -7.48 7.54 19.03
N GLU A 89 -8.56 6.84 18.68
CA GLU A 89 -8.63 5.38 18.73
C GLU A 89 -7.55 4.74 17.84
N TYR A 90 -7.28 5.30 16.65
CA TYR A 90 -6.18 4.84 15.79
C TYR A 90 -4.81 5.04 16.46
N ARG A 91 -4.58 6.22 17.07
CA ARG A 91 -3.37 6.50 17.86
C ARG A 91 -3.22 5.50 19.01
N GLN A 92 -4.30 5.20 19.73
CA GLN A 92 -4.30 4.23 20.83
C GLN A 92 -3.97 2.83 20.32
N TYR A 93 -4.52 2.43 19.18
CA TYR A 93 -4.21 1.15 18.56
C TYR A 93 -2.72 1.04 18.21
N ARG A 94 -2.14 2.03 17.53
CA ARG A 94 -0.70 2.06 17.21
C ARG A 94 0.21 2.10 18.45
N ASN A 95 -0.28 2.64 19.58
CA ASN A 95 0.39 2.55 20.88
C ASN A 95 0.30 1.18 21.54
N SER A 96 -0.73 0.40 21.23
CA SER A 96 -0.91 -0.93 21.83
C SER A 96 0.14 -1.91 21.31
N ALA A 97 0.42 -2.97 22.09
CA ALA A 97 1.29 -4.05 21.65
C ALA A 97 0.81 -4.68 20.32
N ASN A 98 -0.51 -4.73 20.11
CA ASN A 98 -1.11 -5.29 18.91
C ASN A 98 -0.92 -4.41 17.67
N GLY A 99 -0.86 -3.08 17.83
CA GLY A 99 -0.66 -2.14 16.73
C GLY A 99 0.79 -1.67 16.55
N GLY A 100 1.75 -2.32 17.23
CA GLY A 100 3.19 -2.12 17.03
C GLY A 100 3.94 -1.48 18.21
N GLY A 101 3.24 -1.06 19.27
CA GLY A 101 3.86 -0.53 20.49
C GLY A 101 4.60 0.80 20.28
N PHE A 102 4.15 1.62 19.34
CA PHE A 102 4.75 2.91 19.04
C PHE A 102 4.48 3.94 20.14
N ASN A 103 5.30 4.99 20.21
CA ASN A 103 4.95 6.24 20.86
C ASN A 103 4.26 7.15 19.82
N THR A 104 2.97 6.91 19.61
CA THR A 104 2.16 7.60 18.59
C THR A 104 1.62 8.93 19.11
N LYS A 105 1.76 9.98 18.30
CA LYS A 105 1.27 11.34 18.58
C LYS A 105 0.42 11.86 17.43
N THR A 106 -0.67 12.53 17.76
CA THR A 106 -1.54 13.21 16.79
C THR A 106 -1.20 14.69 16.77
N TYR A 107 -1.02 15.24 15.56
CA TYR A 107 -0.70 16.64 15.30
C TYR A 107 -1.81 17.25 14.46
N ASP A 108 -2.35 18.37 14.94
CA ASP A 108 -3.37 19.15 14.23
C ASP A 108 -2.73 19.95 13.10
N ILE A 109 -3.21 19.73 11.88
CA ILE A 109 -2.74 20.46 10.70
C ILE A 109 -2.93 21.98 10.81
N ALA A 110 -3.92 22.47 11.57
CA ALA A 110 -4.09 23.90 11.81
C ALA A 110 -2.92 24.47 12.63
N GLU A 111 -2.50 23.75 13.68
CA GLU A 111 -1.33 24.09 14.49
C GLU A 111 -0.04 24.08 13.66
N LEU A 112 0.11 23.06 12.81
CA LEU A 112 1.26 22.97 11.91
C LEU A 112 1.26 24.09 10.85
N THR A 113 0.09 24.49 10.37
CA THR A 113 -0.06 25.60 9.42
C THR A 113 0.39 26.92 10.04
N ASP A 114 -0.02 27.20 11.28
CA ASP A 114 0.38 28.43 11.95
C ASP A 114 1.90 28.44 12.24
N GLN A 115 2.46 27.34 12.74
CA GLN A 115 3.87 27.27 13.15
C GLN A 115 4.87 27.14 11.98
N PHE A 116 4.54 26.37 10.94
CA PHE A 116 5.50 25.99 9.88
C PHE A 116 5.15 26.57 8.51
N ALA A 117 3.92 27.09 8.32
CA ALA A 117 3.51 27.78 7.10
C ALA A 117 3.13 29.25 7.32
N PHE A 118 3.43 29.81 8.50
CA PHE A 118 3.11 31.21 8.85
C PHE A 118 1.62 31.55 8.66
N GLY A 119 0.74 30.58 8.92
CA GLY A 119 -0.71 30.74 8.77
C GLY A 119 -1.22 30.62 7.33
N ILE A 120 -0.35 30.33 6.34
CA ILE A 120 -0.77 30.15 4.94
C ILE A 120 -1.44 28.79 4.79
N LYS A 121 -2.78 28.81 4.79
CA LYS A 121 -3.61 27.60 4.65
C LYS A 121 -3.29 26.82 3.38
N GLY A 122 -3.17 25.51 3.53
CA GLY A 122 -2.90 24.59 2.43
C GLY A 122 -1.47 24.59 1.90
N HIS A 123 -0.56 25.39 2.50
CA HIS A 123 0.84 25.41 2.08
C HIS A 123 1.56 24.13 2.53
N PRO A 124 2.28 23.40 1.65
CA PRO A 124 2.92 22.12 1.99
C PRO A 124 4.04 22.22 3.04
N ALA A 125 4.54 23.43 3.30
CA ALA A 125 5.54 23.69 4.35
C ALA A 125 5.03 23.34 5.75
N SER A 126 3.70 23.43 5.99
CA SER A 126 3.10 23.07 7.27
C SER A 126 3.50 21.67 7.72
N ILE A 127 3.49 20.73 6.77
CA ILE A 127 3.86 19.33 7.01
C ILE A 127 5.35 19.13 6.79
N ARG A 128 5.91 19.64 5.69
CA ARG A 128 7.29 19.35 5.31
C ARG A 128 8.32 19.88 6.29
N ASP A 129 8.18 21.12 6.72
CA ASP A 129 9.13 21.71 7.66
C ASP A 129 8.92 21.17 9.07
N PHE A 130 7.69 20.76 9.43
CA PHE A 130 7.43 20.00 10.64
C PHE A 130 8.14 18.63 10.64
N ILE A 131 8.03 17.85 9.57
CA ILE A 131 8.70 16.54 9.46
C ILE A 131 10.22 16.72 9.53
N ARG A 132 10.77 17.74 8.87
CA ARG A 132 12.20 18.07 8.96
C ARG A 132 12.62 18.45 10.38
N LEU A 133 11.82 19.24 11.09
CA LEU A 133 12.07 19.55 12.49
C LEU A 133 12.01 18.28 13.35
N ALA A 134 11.00 17.43 13.16
CA ALA A 134 10.84 16.20 13.92
C ALA A 134 12.01 15.24 13.70
N GLU A 135 12.42 15.04 12.45
CA GLU A 135 13.59 14.23 12.10
C GLU A 135 14.88 14.81 12.71
N GLN A 136 15.08 16.12 12.69
CA GLN A 136 16.34 16.70 13.18
C GLN A 136 16.39 16.83 14.69
N GLN A 137 15.30 17.25 15.33
CA GLN A 137 15.28 17.77 16.70
C GLN A 137 14.58 16.87 17.71
N PHE A 138 13.71 15.94 17.30
CA PHE A 138 13.10 15.05 18.29
C PHE A 138 14.15 14.12 18.90
N ALA A 139 14.02 13.89 20.21
CA ALA A 139 14.83 12.92 20.94
C ALA A 139 14.52 11.49 20.46
N VAL A 140 13.25 11.21 20.18
CA VAL A 140 12.80 9.97 19.54
C VAL A 140 12.50 10.26 18.07
N LYS A 141 13.29 9.67 17.18
CA LYS A 141 13.14 9.90 15.73
C LYS A 141 11.85 9.26 15.20
N PRO A 142 11.07 9.98 14.37
CA PRO A 142 9.91 9.40 13.71
C PRO A 142 10.31 8.24 12.78
N LYS A 143 9.61 7.12 12.91
CA LYS A 143 9.68 5.95 12.03
C LYS A 143 8.64 6.03 10.92
N TYR A 144 7.49 6.64 11.18
CA TYR A 144 6.38 6.73 10.23
C TYR A 144 5.63 8.07 10.37
N VAL A 145 5.14 8.58 9.24
CA VAL A 145 4.15 9.66 9.17
C VAL A 145 2.91 9.13 8.49
N PHE A 146 1.78 9.14 9.19
CA PHE A 146 0.49 8.75 8.63
C PHE A 146 -0.45 9.95 8.60
N ILE A 147 -0.88 10.32 7.40
CA ILE A 147 -1.84 11.40 7.22
C ILE A 147 -3.26 10.83 7.24
N ILE A 148 -4.08 11.31 8.17
CA ILE A 148 -5.51 10.98 8.21
C ILE A 148 -6.29 12.22 7.81
N GLY A 149 -6.74 12.24 6.57
CA GLY A 149 -7.48 13.35 5.99
C GLY A 149 -7.18 13.49 4.50
N ARG A 150 -8.23 13.75 3.72
CA ARG A 150 -8.10 14.01 2.29
C ARG A 150 -7.38 15.34 2.01
N GLY A 151 -6.62 15.37 0.92
CA GLY A 151 -6.05 16.59 0.35
C GLY A 151 -6.62 16.85 -1.04
N VAL A 152 -6.46 18.07 -1.53
CA VAL A 152 -6.77 18.43 -2.93
C VAL A 152 -5.49 18.95 -3.60
N ASN A 153 -5.25 18.54 -4.85
CA ASN A 153 -4.07 18.95 -5.60
C ASN A 153 -4.04 20.48 -5.81
N TYR A 154 -2.85 21.04 -6.05
CA TYR A 154 -2.67 22.50 -6.09
C TYR A 154 -3.55 23.19 -7.15
N MET A 155 -3.64 22.63 -8.36
CA MET A 155 -4.39 23.22 -9.47
C MET A 155 -5.89 23.28 -9.18
N ASP A 156 -6.45 22.19 -8.64
CA ASP A 156 -7.87 22.13 -8.27
C ASP A 156 -8.17 23.02 -7.05
N ALA A 157 -7.30 23.01 -6.03
CA ALA A 157 -7.45 23.86 -4.86
C ALA A 157 -7.42 25.34 -5.24
N TRP A 158 -6.51 25.73 -6.14
CA TRP A 158 -6.46 27.09 -6.67
C TRP A 158 -7.71 27.44 -7.46
N THR A 159 -8.12 26.57 -8.39
CA THR A 159 -9.30 26.79 -9.25
C THR A 159 -10.58 26.93 -8.43
N HIS A 160 -10.74 26.11 -7.39
CA HIS A 160 -11.94 26.07 -6.56
C HIS A 160 -11.80 26.82 -5.23
N ARG A 161 -10.80 27.70 -5.08
CA ARG A 161 -10.51 28.43 -3.82
C ARG A 161 -11.67 29.27 -3.26
N ALA A 162 -12.63 29.64 -4.10
CA ALA A 162 -13.84 30.36 -3.70
C ALA A 162 -15.01 29.43 -3.34
N ASN A 163 -14.91 28.13 -3.63
CA ASN A 163 -15.95 27.15 -3.36
C ASN A 163 -15.88 26.67 -1.90
N PRO A 164 -16.94 26.84 -1.09
CA PRO A 164 -16.92 26.42 0.31
C PRO A 164 -16.71 24.91 0.50
N LEU A 165 -17.08 24.08 -0.49
CA LEU A 165 -16.89 22.63 -0.43
C LEU A 165 -15.41 22.21 -0.47
N LEU A 166 -14.51 23.09 -0.96
CA LEU A 166 -13.07 22.79 -0.99
C LEU A 166 -12.56 22.48 0.42
N HIS A 167 -12.97 23.25 1.42
CA HIS A 167 -12.49 23.10 2.80
C HIS A 167 -13.00 21.82 3.48
N ALA A 168 -14.12 21.26 3.02
CA ALA A 168 -14.62 19.98 3.52
C ALA A 168 -13.87 18.77 2.94
N GLN A 169 -13.04 18.98 1.92
CA GLN A 169 -12.32 17.93 1.21
C GLN A 169 -10.80 18.08 1.28
N ASN A 170 -10.28 19.31 1.35
CA ASN A 170 -8.87 19.60 1.48
C ASN A 170 -8.51 19.77 2.96
N LEU A 171 -8.66 18.68 3.72
CA LEU A 171 -8.49 18.66 5.18
C LEU A 171 -7.01 18.70 5.57
N VAL A 172 -6.16 17.93 4.90
CA VAL A 172 -4.71 17.93 5.10
C VAL A 172 -4.04 18.09 3.73
N PRO A 173 -3.23 19.14 3.50
CA PRO A 173 -2.71 19.44 2.16
C PRO A 173 -1.77 18.35 1.63
N THR A 174 -1.57 18.36 0.31
CA THR A 174 -0.54 17.60 -0.41
C THR A 174 0.45 18.56 -1.08
N PHE A 175 1.48 18.04 -1.75
CA PHE A 175 2.49 18.86 -2.43
C PHE A 175 2.27 18.90 -3.94
N GLY A 176 2.11 20.10 -4.50
CA GLY A 176 2.23 20.33 -5.95
C GLY A 176 1.09 19.83 -6.83
N TRP A 177 1.39 19.76 -8.13
CA TRP A 177 0.58 19.15 -9.17
C TRP A 177 1.54 18.53 -10.21
N PRO A 178 1.56 17.20 -10.41
CA PRO A 178 0.82 16.16 -9.68
C PRO A 178 0.96 16.21 -8.15
N ALA A 179 -0.02 15.66 -7.44
CA ALA A 179 -0.02 15.61 -5.98
C ALA A 179 1.04 14.62 -5.48
N SER A 180 1.88 15.05 -4.53
CA SER A 180 2.94 14.21 -3.97
C SER A 180 2.98 14.31 -2.45
N ASP A 181 2.66 13.21 -1.77
CA ASP A 181 2.92 13.09 -0.34
C ASP A 181 4.39 12.76 -0.06
N ILE A 182 5.10 12.13 -1.01
CA ILE A 182 6.55 11.89 -0.90
C ILE A 182 7.31 13.21 -0.71
N LEU A 183 6.94 14.25 -1.47
CA LEU A 183 7.56 15.57 -1.35
C LEU A 183 7.21 16.28 -0.03
N LEU A 184 6.12 15.91 0.66
CA LEU A 184 5.85 16.40 2.01
C LEU A 184 6.87 15.88 3.01
N ALA A 185 7.46 14.71 2.80
CA ALA A 185 8.45 14.14 3.71
C ALA A 185 9.90 14.29 3.20
N SER A 186 10.13 14.88 2.04
CA SER A 186 11.45 14.97 1.40
C SER A 186 12.19 16.28 1.69
N ASN A 187 13.52 16.23 1.62
CA ASN A 187 14.32 17.46 1.57
C ASN A 187 14.11 18.18 0.23
N ASN A 188 14.42 19.48 0.21
CA ASN A 188 14.42 20.27 -1.02
C ASN A 188 15.27 19.60 -2.10
N ALA A 189 14.77 19.60 -3.34
CA ALA A 189 15.44 19.03 -4.52
C ALA A 189 15.69 17.51 -4.48
N THR A 190 15.10 16.78 -3.53
CA THR A 190 15.16 15.30 -3.49
C THR A 190 13.75 14.72 -3.51
N THR A 191 13.66 13.47 -3.96
CA THR A 191 12.44 12.66 -3.93
C THR A 191 12.68 11.44 -3.05
N TYR A 192 13.17 11.71 -1.84
CA TYR A 192 13.48 10.69 -0.85
C TYR A 192 12.91 11.11 0.50
N PRO A 193 11.86 10.43 0.99
CA PRO A 193 11.20 10.83 2.21
C PRO A 193 12.12 10.55 3.41
N LEU A 194 12.36 11.58 4.22
CA LEU A 194 13.12 11.50 5.47
C LEU A 194 12.51 10.46 6.41
N VAL A 195 11.19 10.38 6.43
CA VAL A 195 10.40 9.41 7.20
C VAL A 195 9.37 8.79 6.25
N PRO A 196 9.23 7.45 6.20
CA PRO A 196 8.17 6.79 5.44
C PRO A 196 6.80 7.43 5.68
N ILE A 197 6.07 7.67 4.59
CA ILE A 197 4.79 8.40 4.61
C ILE A 197 3.69 7.64 3.88
N GLY A 198 2.48 7.69 4.42
CA GLY A 198 1.27 7.21 3.78
C GLY A 198 0.06 8.04 4.22
N ARG A 199 -1.07 7.88 3.54
CA ARG A 199 -2.29 8.67 3.80
C ARG A 199 -3.54 7.83 3.69
N ILE A 200 -4.57 8.13 4.47
CA ILE A 200 -5.96 7.85 4.09
C ILE A 200 -6.74 9.12 3.75
N ALA A 201 -7.43 9.10 2.62
CA ALA A 201 -8.16 10.23 2.07
C ALA A 201 -9.57 10.36 2.66
N ALA A 202 -9.66 10.29 3.99
CA ALA A 202 -10.92 10.41 4.71
C ALA A 202 -11.44 11.85 4.72
N VAL A 203 -12.75 12.07 4.51
CA VAL A 203 -13.42 13.38 4.64
C VAL A 203 -14.36 13.46 5.85
N ASN A 204 -14.63 12.34 6.50
CA ASN A 204 -15.45 12.28 7.70
C ASN A 204 -14.94 11.21 8.69
N PRO A 205 -15.32 11.28 9.97
CA PRO A 205 -14.88 10.33 11.00
C PRO A 205 -15.26 8.86 10.72
N GLY A 206 -16.39 8.61 10.05
CA GLY A 206 -16.84 7.25 9.72
C GLY A 206 -15.88 6.53 8.78
N GLU A 207 -15.32 7.24 7.79
CA GLU A 207 -14.29 6.69 6.90
C GLU A 207 -12.99 6.35 7.65
N VAL A 208 -12.62 7.13 8.68
CA VAL A 208 -11.48 6.82 9.55
C VAL A 208 -11.73 5.52 10.31
N ASN A 209 -12.93 5.36 10.88
CA ASN A 209 -13.30 4.13 11.57
C ASN A 209 -13.28 2.91 10.64
N ASN A 210 -13.85 3.04 9.43
CA ASN A 210 -13.84 1.95 8.45
C ASN A 210 -12.43 1.44 8.19
N TYR A 211 -11.46 2.35 8.01
CA TYR A 211 -10.07 1.96 7.80
C TYR A 211 -9.43 1.37 9.07
N LEU A 212 -9.65 1.98 10.25
CA LEU A 212 -9.15 1.47 11.54
C LEU A 212 -9.59 0.02 11.79
N GLN A 213 -10.88 -0.29 11.59
CA GLN A 213 -11.38 -1.65 11.79
C GLN A 213 -10.70 -2.64 10.84
N LYS A 214 -10.46 -2.26 9.58
CA LYS A 214 -9.72 -3.11 8.64
C LYS A 214 -8.28 -3.35 9.08
N VAL A 215 -7.58 -2.33 9.58
CA VAL A 215 -6.22 -2.49 10.13
C VAL A 215 -6.21 -3.47 11.30
N ILE A 216 -7.13 -3.31 12.26
CA ILE A 216 -7.23 -4.20 13.42
C ILE A 216 -7.46 -5.65 12.98
N GLN A 217 -8.41 -5.88 12.07
CA GLN A 217 -8.75 -7.22 11.57
C GLN A 217 -7.60 -7.83 10.76
N TYR A 218 -6.95 -7.06 9.90
CA TYR A 218 -5.82 -7.50 9.09
C TYR A 218 -4.62 -7.93 9.96
N GLU A 219 -4.20 -7.08 10.90
CA GLU A 219 -3.10 -7.38 11.81
C GLU A 219 -3.48 -8.46 12.83
N GLN A 220 -4.77 -8.64 13.15
CA GLN A 220 -5.25 -9.79 13.91
C GLN A 220 -5.13 -11.09 13.11
N ALA A 221 -5.55 -11.11 11.84
CA ALA A 221 -5.45 -12.30 11.00
C ALA A 221 -3.98 -12.78 10.85
N GLN A 222 -3.04 -11.84 10.71
CA GLN A 222 -1.61 -12.14 10.70
C GLN A 222 -1.13 -12.78 12.01
N ARG A 223 -1.57 -12.27 13.17
CA ARG A 223 -1.14 -12.75 14.50
C ARG A 223 -1.82 -14.03 14.96
N THR A 224 -3.04 -14.31 14.52
CA THR A 224 -3.77 -15.52 14.91
C THR A 224 -2.99 -16.73 14.45
N SER A 225 -2.53 -17.58 15.36
CA SER A 225 -1.85 -18.81 15.02
C SER A 225 -2.88 -19.85 14.58
N SER A 226 -2.75 -20.43 13.38
CA SER A 226 -3.60 -21.51 12.89
C SER A 226 -2.81 -22.41 11.94
N PRO A 227 -2.94 -23.74 12.06
CA PRO A 227 -2.26 -24.68 11.18
C PRO A 227 -3.16 -25.19 10.03
N TYR A 228 -4.30 -24.52 9.77
CA TYR A 228 -5.28 -24.93 8.76
C TYR A 228 -5.13 -24.13 7.46
N ILE A 229 -5.27 -24.82 6.31
CA ILE A 229 -5.16 -24.21 4.98
C ILE A 229 -6.14 -23.04 4.81
N ALA A 230 -7.40 -23.24 5.22
CA ALA A 230 -8.46 -22.25 5.07
C ALA A 230 -8.20 -20.90 5.78
N ASP A 231 -7.36 -20.92 6.82
CA ASP A 231 -7.07 -19.75 7.64
C ASP A 231 -5.86 -18.95 7.14
N LYS A 232 -4.90 -19.62 6.50
CA LYS A 232 -3.58 -19.04 6.21
C LYS A 232 -3.16 -19.04 4.74
N ALA A 233 -3.59 -20.01 3.92
CA ALA A 233 -3.12 -20.14 2.54
C ALA A 233 -3.39 -18.88 1.71
N TRP A 234 -4.57 -18.26 1.89
CA TRP A 234 -5.00 -17.05 1.18
C TRP A 234 -4.01 -15.88 1.28
N MET A 235 -3.21 -15.83 2.35
CA MET A 235 -2.22 -14.78 2.56
C MET A 235 -1.10 -14.80 1.52
N LYS A 236 -0.90 -15.95 0.86
CA LYS A 236 0.08 -16.21 -0.19
C LYS A 236 -0.54 -16.19 -1.60
N ASP A 237 -1.86 -16.05 -1.71
CA ASP A 237 -2.55 -16.02 -3.00
C ASP A 237 -2.56 -14.60 -3.59
N PHE A 238 -2.04 -14.50 -4.80
CA PHE A 238 -1.86 -13.24 -5.52
C PHE A 238 -2.68 -13.26 -6.80
N MET A 239 -3.30 -12.11 -7.10
CA MET A 239 -3.99 -11.90 -8.36
C MET A 239 -3.25 -10.85 -9.19
N HIS A 240 -2.88 -11.20 -10.42
CA HIS A 240 -2.32 -10.28 -11.39
C HIS A 240 -3.34 -9.97 -12.49
N VAL A 241 -3.46 -8.69 -12.84
CA VAL A 241 -4.46 -8.18 -13.78
C VAL A 241 -3.75 -7.35 -14.83
N ILE A 242 -3.92 -7.71 -16.09
CA ILE A 242 -3.26 -7.08 -17.25
C ILE A 242 -4.32 -6.44 -18.14
N GLY A 243 -4.20 -5.14 -18.39
CA GLY A 243 -5.16 -4.33 -19.13
C GLY A 243 -4.53 -3.50 -20.24
N GLY A 244 -3.86 -4.14 -21.21
CA GLY A 244 -3.32 -3.46 -22.40
C GLY A 244 -4.42 -3.17 -23.44
N LYS A 245 -4.26 -2.08 -24.21
CA LYS A 245 -5.23 -1.64 -25.23
C LYS A 245 -5.17 -2.45 -26.53
N ASP A 246 -4.02 -3.05 -26.81
CA ASP A 246 -3.74 -3.84 -28.01
C ASP A 246 -2.85 -5.05 -27.69
N SER A 247 -2.57 -5.89 -28.68
CA SER A 247 -1.79 -7.12 -28.50
C SER A 247 -0.33 -6.87 -28.14
N SER A 248 0.28 -5.80 -28.65
CA SER A 248 1.68 -5.45 -28.37
C SER A 248 1.83 -4.98 -26.92
N GLU A 249 0.93 -4.11 -26.48
CA GLU A 249 0.91 -3.61 -25.12
C GLU A 249 0.59 -4.72 -24.11
N ASN A 250 -0.40 -5.58 -24.39
CA ASN A 250 -0.67 -6.75 -23.54
C ASN A 250 0.53 -7.69 -23.45
N ALA A 251 1.25 -7.93 -24.54
CA ALA A 251 2.47 -8.76 -24.52
C ALA A 251 3.56 -8.12 -23.63
N ASN A 252 3.71 -6.80 -23.70
CA ASN A 252 4.67 -6.07 -22.87
C ASN A 252 4.30 -6.14 -21.37
N PHE A 253 3.05 -5.84 -21.03
CA PHE A 253 2.59 -5.89 -19.64
C PHE A 253 2.61 -7.32 -19.09
N SER A 254 2.32 -8.32 -19.93
CA SER A 254 2.48 -9.73 -19.56
C SER A 254 3.93 -10.07 -19.24
N PHE A 255 4.89 -9.56 -20.01
CA PHE A 255 6.31 -9.76 -19.72
C PHE A 255 6.70 -9.19 -18.34
N TYR A 256 6.26 -7.96 -18.02
CA TYR A 256 6.50 -7.34 -16.70
C TYR A 256 5.86 -8.14 -15.56
N MET A 257 4.57 -8.44 -15.66
CA MET A 257 3.82 -9.14 -14.62
C MET A 257 4.32 -10.59 -14.42
N ASN A 258 4.83 -11.24 -15.46
CA ASN A 258 5.51 -12.54 -15.34
C ASN A 258 6.87 -12.41 -14.64
N GLY A 259 7.57 -11.30 -14.82
CA GLY A 259 8.76 -10.95 -14.03
C GLY A 259 8.45 -10.87 -12.54
N TYR A 260 7.42 -10.11 -12.18
CA TYR A 260 6.98 -9.97 -10.79
C TYR A 260 6.49 -11.30 -10.20
N LYS A 261 5.75 -12.08 -10.99
CA LYS A 261 5.29 -13.42 -10.64
C LYS A 261 6.47 -14.32 -10.23
N ARG A 262 7.52 -14.39 -11.05
CA ARG A 262 8.73 -15.18 -10.70
C ARG A 262 9.40 -14.71 -9.42
N ILE A 263 9.36 -13.41 -9.10
CA ILE A 263 9.94 -12.88 -7.85
C ILE A 263 9.10 -13.31 -6.64
N ALA A 264 7.77 -13.20 -6.75
CA ALA A 264 6.84 -13.51 -5.67
C ALA A 264 6.69 -15.02 -5.39
N GLU A 265 6.71 -15.87 -6.44
CA GLU A 265 6.63 -17.33 -6.34
C GLU A 265 7.94 -17.99 -5.88
N ASP A 266 9.01 -17.20 -5.73
CA ASP A 266 10.30 -17.70 -5.25
C ASP A 266 10.29 -17.93 -3.72
N THR A 267 11.47 -18.18 -3.14
CA THR A 267 11.64 -18.35 -1.69
C THR A 267 11.20 -17.12 -0.88
N LEU A 268 11.00 -17.32 0.42
CA LEU A 268 10.47 -16.41 1.42
C LEU A 268 8.96 -16.21 1.29
N TYR A 269 8.49 -15.51 0.24
CA TYR A 269 7.07 -15.28 0.06
C TYR A 269 6.35 -16.53 -0.42
N GLY A 270 6.86 -17.22 -1.46
CA GLY A 270 6.24 -18.43 -2.01
C GLY A 270 4.79 -18.21 -2.43
N ALA A 271 4.51 -17.11 -3.13
CA ALA A 271 3.14 -16.79 -3.56
C ALA A 271 2.61 -17.83 -4.56
N MET A 272 1.29 -17.89 -4.71
CA MET A 272 0.63 -18.50 -5.87
C MET A 272 -0.02 -17.38 -6.68
N VAL A 273 0.38 -17.21 -7.94
CA VAL A 273 -0.07 -16.06 -8.75
C VAL A 273 -0.99 -16.53 -9.88
N GLU A 274 -2.25 -16.11 -9.82
CA GLU A 274 -3.21 -16.24 -10.92
C GLU A 274 -3.28 -14.95 -11.74
N THR A 275 -3.10 -15.06 -13.05
CA THR A 275 -3.04 -13.90 -13.96
C THR A 275 -4.27 -13.85 -14.86
N PHE A 276 -4.94 -12.70 -14.88
CA PHE A 276 -6.04 -12.37 -15.78
C PHE A 276 -5.57 -11.31 -16.79
N SER A 277 -5.78 -11.57 -18.08
CA SER A 277 -5.47 -10.60 -19.13
C SER A 277 -6.73 -10.19 -19.86
N LYS A 278 -6.84 -8.89 -20.15
CA LYS A 278 -7.83 -8.34 -21.08
C LYS A 278 -7.64 -9.02 -22.45
N THR A 279 -8.75 -9.43 -23.05
CA THR A 279 -8.79 -10.11 -24.35
C THR A 279 -9.51 -9.29 -25.42
N SER A 280 -10.23 -8.24 -25.00
CA SER A 280 -10.96 -7.31 -25.85
C SER A 280 -10.16 -6.03 -26.09
N SER A 281 -10.28 -5.46 -27.29
CA SER A 281 -9.80 -4.11 -27.61
C SER A 281 -10.77 -3.01 -27.19
N ALA A 282 -11.92 -3.36 -26.59
CA ALA A 282 -12.88 -2.38 -26.08
C ALA A 282 -12.25 -1.48 -25.01
N PRO A 283 -12.62 -0.19 -24.91
CA PRO A 283 -12.05 0.73 -23.92
C PRO A 283 -12.20 0.23 -22.48
N VAL A 284 -13.31 -0.45 -22.17
CA VAL A 284 -13.50 -1.12 -20.88
C VAL A 284 -13.94 -2.56 -21.11
N GLN A 285 -13.30 -3.50 -20.41
CA GLN A 285 -13.73 -4.89 -20.30
C GLN A 285 -13.99 -5.19 -18.83
N GLN A 286 -15.11 -5.83 -18.53
CA GLN A 286 -15.34 -6.39 -17.20
C GLN A 286 -14.49 -7.64 -17.04
N ALA A 287 -13.70 -7.71 -15.98
CA ALA A 287 -12.92 -8.90 -15.68
C ALA A 287 -13.82 -10.07 -15.28
N ASN A 288 -13.39 -11.32 -15.58
CA ASN A 288 -14.19 -12.54 -15.37
C ASN A 288 -14.73 -12.58 -13.94
N SER A 289 -15.99 -12.14 -13.78
CA SER A 289 -16.45 -11.60 -12.51
C SER A 289 -16.60 -12.69 -11.46
N GLU A 290 -16.97 -13.91 -11.86
CA GLU A 290 -17.17 -15.01 -10.92
C GLU A 290 -15.84 -15.50 -10.32
N ARG A 291 -14.84 -15.81 -11.15
CA ARG A 291 -13.53 -16.29 -10.66
C ARG A 291 -12.84 -15.22 -9.81
N ILE A 292 -12.88 -13.96 -10.24
CA ILE A 292 -12.28 -12.85 -9.50
C ILE A 292 -13.01 -12.61 -8.18
N THR A 293 -14.35 -12.62 -8.18
CA THR A 293 -15.14 -12.50 -6.95
C THR A 293 -14.82 -13.63 -5.98
N ASN A 294 -14.70 -14.87 -6.48
CA ASN A 294 -14.32 -16.02 -5.66
C ASN A 294 -12.91 -15.88 -5.07
N LEU A 295 -11.93 -15.44 -5.86
CA LEU A 295 -10.56 -15.20 -5.36
C LEU A 295 -10.55 -14.12 -4.27
N VAL A 296 -11.18 -12.96 -4.53
CA VAL A 296 -11.21 -11.86 -3.56
C VAL A 296 -11.93 -12.29 -2.28
N ASN A 297 -13.08 -12.96 -2.38
CA ASN A 297 -13.86 -13.42 -1.23
C ASN A 297 -13.14 -14.49 -0.41
N ASN A 298 -12.40 -15.40 -1.06
CA ASN A 298 -11.60 -16.41 -0.37
C ASN A 298 -10.37 -15.80 0.33
N GLY A 299 -9.91 -14.65 -0.18
CA GLY A 299 -8.82 -13.85 0.35
C GLY A 299 -7.63 -13.83 -0.60
N LEU A 300 -6.96 -12.68 -0.65
CA LEU A 300 -5.72 -12.49 -1.40
C LEU A 300 -4.72 -11.73 -0.54
N GLY A 301 -3.44 -12.05 -0.67
CA GLY A 301 -2.36 -11.25 -0.10
C GLY A 301 -2.10 -9.97 -0.90
N LEU A 302 -2.17 -10.06 -2.23
CA LEU A 302 -1.87 -8.95 -3.14
C LEU A 302 -2.71 -8.99 -4.41
N ILE A 303 -3.11 -7.81 -4.88
CA ILE A 303 -3.62 -7.59 -6.23
C ILE A 303 -2.62 -6.69 -6.96
N GLY A 304 -2.06 -7.18 -8.05
CA GLY A 304 -1.20 -6.42 -8.96
C GLY A 304 -1.94 -6.08 -10.24
N TYR A 305 -2.02 -4.80 -10.61
CA TYR A 305 -2.66 -4.35 -11.84
C TYR A 305 -1.64 -3.62 -12.72
N PHE A 306 -1.58 -3.96 -14.00
CA PHE A 306 -0.80 -3.24 -15.00
C PHE A 306 -1.64 -2.98 -16.25
N GLY A 307 -1.99 -1.73 -16.49
CA GLY A 307 -2.88 -1.36 -17.59
C GLY A 307 -3.28 0.11 -17.57
N HIS A 308 -4.23 0.46 -18.42
CA HIS A 308 -4.79 1.82 -18.43
C HIS A 308 -5.80 2.02 -17.30
N SER A 309 -5.83 3.24 -16.76
CA SER A 309 -6.73 3.62 -15.67
C SER A 309 -6.97 5.13 -15.66
N SER A 310 -7.91 5.53 -14.82
CA SER A 310 -8.16 6.91 -14.40
C SER A 310 -8.40 6.93 -12.89
N ALA A 311 -8.65 8.12 -12.32
CA ALA A 311 -9.00 8.25 -10.90
C ALA A 311 -10.24 7.45 -10.47
N ASN A 312 -11.14 7.13 -11.41
CA ASN A 312 -12.45 6.54 -11.09
C ASN A 312 -12.68 5.16 -11.73
N THR A 313 -11.83 4.72 -12.66
CA THR A 313 -12.10 3.48 -13.43
C THR A 313 -10.80 2.82 -13.92
N PHE A 314 -10.77 1.48 -13.84
CA PHE A 314 -9.81 0.64 -14.56
C PHE A 314 -10.38 0.24 -15.92
N GLU A 315 -9.55 0.20 -16.96
CA GLU A 315 -9.98 -0.35 -18.25
C GLU A 315 -10.31 -1.84 -18.17
N PHE A 316 -9.58 -2.60 -17.35
CA PHE A 316 -9.98 -3.95 -16.97
C PHE A 316 -10.62 -3.90 -15.58
N ASN A 317 -11.95 -3.73 -15.57
CA ASN A 317 -12.68 -3.37 -14.36
C ASN A 317 -12.85 -4.60 -13.44
N LEU A 318 -12.42 -4.44 -12.19
CA LEU A 318 -12.49 -5.46 -11.13
C LEU A 318 -13.74 -5.35 -10.25
N SER A 319 -14.76 -4.61 -10.67
CA SER A 319 -15.97 -4.31 -9.88
C SER A 319 -15.73 -3.37 -8.69
N ASP A 320 -16.84 -2.85 -8.16
CA ASP A 320 -16.87 -2.05 -6.94
C ASP A 320 -16.63 -2.94 -5.71
N PRO A 321 -15.78 -2.56 -4.74
CA PRO A 321 -15.45 -3.41 -3.60
C PRO A 321 -16.65 -3.74 -2.69
N SER A 322 -17.77 -3.03 -2.81
CA SER A 322 -19.02 -3.36 -2.12
C SER A 322 -19.61 -4.73 -2.50
N VAL A 323 -19.19 -5.33 -3.63
CA VAL A 323 -19.64 -6.67 -4.04
C VAL A 323 -18.84 -7.81 -3.41
N PHE A 324 -17.73 -7.50 -2.74
CA PHE A 324 -16.84 -8.47 -2.12
C PHE A 324 -17.16 -8.67 -0.64
N SER A 325 -16.92 -9.89 -0.15
CA SER A 325 -17.13 -10.31 1.23
C SER A 325 -15.81 -10.73 1.92
N ASN A 326 -14.71 -10.06 1.58
CA ASN A 326 -13.35 -10.40 2.03
C ASN A 326 -13.00 -9.84 3.43
N VAL A 327 -13.92 -9.98 4.39
CA VAL A 327 -13.76 -9.46 5.76
C VAL A 327 -12.51 -10.05 6.42
N GLY A 328 -11.63 -9.20 6.96
CA GLY A 328 -10.35 -9.59 7.55
C GLY A 328 -9.28 -10.09 6.56
N LYS A 329 -9.63 -10.28 5.28
CA LYS A 329 -8.76 -10.81 4.22
C LYS A 329 -8.48 -9.76 3.14
N TYR A 330 -7.95 -8.63 3.58
CA TYR A 330 -7.76 -7.44 2.75
C TYR A 330 -6.43 -7.50 1.98
N PRO A 331 -6.42 -7.61 0.65
CA PRO A 331 -5.18 -7.58 -0.12
C PRO A 331 -4.52 -6.20 -0.07
N PHE A 332 -3.20 -6.18 -0.27
CA PHE A 332 -2.49 -4.97 -0.68
C PHE A 332 -2.66 -4.78 -2.19
N PHE A 333 -3.08 -3.60 -2.63
CA PHE A 333 -3.36 -3.35 -4.05
C PHE A 333 -2.25 -2.49 -4.66
N ASN A 334 -1.46 -3.07 -5.56
CA ASN A 334 -0.42 -2.37 -6.33
C ASN A 334 -0.89 -2.13 -7.76
N VAL A 335 -1.02 -0.88 -8.17
CA VAL A 335 -1.58 -0.49 -9.47
C VAL A 335 -0.59 0.34 -10.26
N SER A 336 -0.33 -0.12 -11.48
CA SER A 336 0.46 0.56 -12.50
C SER A 336 -0.46 0.97 -13.64
N GLY A 337 -0.82 2.24 -13.63
CA GLY A 337 -1.74 2.84 -14.58
C GLY A 337 -1.96 4.31 -14.26
N CYS A 338 -2.40 5.09 -15.25
CA CYS A 338 -2.56 6.52 -15.06
C CYS A 338 -3.59 6.85 -13.97
N SER A 339 -3.20 7.69 -13.01
CA SER A 339 -4.07 8.40 -12.07
C SER A 339 -4.96 7.54 -11.17
N ALA A 340 -4.74 6.23 -11.07
CA ALA A 340 -5.54 5.37 -10.19
C ALA A 340 -5.41 5.75 -8.71
N GLY A 341 -4.27 6.37 -8.33
CA GLY A 341 -4.01 6.92 -7.01
C GLY A 341 -4.45 8.37 -6.84
N ASN A 342 -5.12 8.98 -7.84
CA ASN A 342 -5.48 10.39 -7.81
C ASN A 342 -6.77 10.67 -7.02
N PHE A 343 -6.76 10.37 -5.73
CA PHE A 343 -7.82 10.76 -4.79
C PHE A 343 -7.76 12.25 -4.40
N TYR A 344 -6.92 13.05 -5.08
CA TYR A 344 -6.70 14.48 -4.82
C TYR A 344 -7.51 15.42 -5.72
N ILE A 345 -8.41 14.88 -6.55
CA ILE A 345 -9.25 15.67 -7.47
C ILE A 345 -10.37 16.35 -6.68
N PHE A 346 -10.65 17.62 -6.93
CA PHE A 346 -11.84 18.25 -6.35
C PHE A 346 -13.12 17.64 -6.95
N ASP A 347 -14.02 17.12 -6.11
CA ASP A 347 -15.30 16.56 -6.54
C ASP A 347 -16.43 17.10 -5.65
N PRO A 348 -17.38 17.92 -6.19
CA PRO A 348 -18.51 18.44 -5.43
C PRO A 348 -19.33 17.38 -4.67
N ALA A 349 -19.34 16.13 -5.14
CA ALA A 349 -20.09 15.02 -4.54
C ALA A 349 -19.28 14.19 -3.53
N ARG A 350 -18.00 14.49 -3.29
CA ARG A 350 -17.12 13.69 -2.41
C ARG A 350 -17.64 13.61 -0.97
N THR A 351 -18.18 14.69 -0.45
CA THR A 351 -18.73 14.75 0.93
C THR A 351 -20.09 14.06 1.05
N THR A 352 -20.72 13.70 -0.06
CA THR A 352 -22.01 13.02 -0.13
C THR A 352 -21.91 11.59 -0.65
N GLY A 353 -20.69 11.06 -0.86
CA GLY A 353 -20.44 9.65 -1.13
C GLY A 353 -19.71 9.32 -2.44
N ALA A 354 -19.44 10.29 -3.32
CA ALA A 354 -18.58 10.01 -4.48
C ALA A 354 -17.16 9.68 -4.00
N MET A 355 -16.49 8.72 -4.66
CA MET A 355 -15.15 8.27 -4.29
C MET A 355 -14.37 7.88 -5.54
N SER A 356 -13.09 8.22 -5.55
CA SER A 356 -12.10 7.64 -6.47
C SER A 356 -11.95 6.14 -6.26
N ILE A 357 -11.35 5.44 -7.22
CA ILE A 357 -11.12 3.98 -7.12
C ILE A 357 -10.33 3.62 -5.87
N SER A 358 -9.28 4.38 -5.57
CA SER A 358 -8.45 4.15 -4.39
C SER A 358 -9.23 4.37 -3.10
N GLU A 359 -10.05 5.43 -3.02
CA GLU A 359 -10.95 5.66 -1.87
C GLU A 359 -11.97 4.54 -1.70
N LYS A 360 -12.58 4.06 -2.78
CA LYS A 360 -13.53 2.94 -2.71
C LYS A 360 -12.88 1.69 -2.10
N TYR A 361 -11.72 1.29 -2.59
CA TYR A 361 -11.05 0.08 -2.12
C TYR A 361 -10.51 0.23 -0.69
N VAL A 362 -9.98 1.40 -0.33
CA VAL A 362 -9.36 1.63 1.00
C VAL A 362 -10.39 1.98 2.08
N LEU A 363 -11.46 2.72 1.77
CA LEU A 363 -12.41 3.24 2.77
C LEU A 363 -13.71 2.44 2.88
N SER A 364 -13.93 1.44 2.01
CA SER A 364 -15.05 0.50 2.15
C SER A 364 -15.02 -0.20 3.50
N SER A 365 -16.18 -0.25 4.15
CA SER A 365 -16.37 -0.95 5.41
C SER A 365 -16.37 -2.45 5.16
N GLN A 366 -15.54 -3.17 5.91
CA GLN A 366 -15.44 -4.64 5.90
C GLN A 366 -15.07 -5.28 4.55
N SER A 367 -14.72 -4.52 3.50
CA SER A 367 -14.30 -5.06 2.21
C SER A 367 -13.19 -4.21 1.56
N GLY A 368 -12.71 -4.65 0.39
CA GLY A 368 -11.70 -3.94 -0.38
C GLY A 368 -10.27 -4.28 0.07
N SER A 369 -9.38 -3.30 0.09
CA SER A 369 -7.93 -3.48 0.32
C SER A 369 -7.45 -2.89 1.64
N ILE A 370 -6.31 -3.37 2.14
CA ILE A 370 -5.63 -2.78 3.32
C ILE A 370 -4.80 -1.55 2.95
N GLY A 371 -4.39 -1.44 1.69
CA GLY A 371 -3.66 -0.31 1.15
C GLY A 371 -3.68 -0.33 -0.37
N PHE A 372 -3.50 0.83 -0.98
CA PHE A 372 -3.54 1.02 -2.42
C PHE A 372 -2.36 1.90 -2.85
N LEU A 373 -1.46 1.35 -3.65
CA LEU A 373 -0.28 2.01 -4.18
C LEU A 373 -0.47 2.29 -5.66
N ALA A 374 -0.42 3.56 -6.06
CA ALA A 374 -0.64 3.92 -7.45
C ALA A 374 -0.16 5.34 -7.79
N ASP A 375 0.04 5.60 -9.08
CA ASP A 375 0.32 6.93 -9.60
C ASP A 375 -0.86 7.88 -9.40
N THR A 376 -0.55 9.09 -8.96
CA THR A 376 -1.51 10.21 -8.89
C THR A 376 -1.69 10.91 -10.24
N HIS A 377 -0.83 10.64 -11.23
CA HIS A 377 -0.95 11.24 -12.56
C HIS A 377 -0.53 10.30 -13.71
N PHE A 378 0.51 10.57 -14.48
CA PHE A 378 0.77 9.80 -15.72
C PHE A 378 1.77 8.68 -15.47
N GLY A 379 1.34 7.44 -15.71
CA GLY A 379 2.20 6.27 -15.60
C GLY A 379 2.89 5.93 -16.92
N ILE A 380 4.23 5.87 -16.94
CA ILE A 380 5.02 5.46 -18.11
C ILE A 380 5.54 4.03 -17.89
N PRO A 381 5.12 3.04 -18.72
CA PRO A 381 5.29 1.62 -18.40
C PRO A 381 6.71 1.14 -18.04
N PRO A 382 7.80 1.51 -18.74
CA PRO A 382 9.13 1.02 -18.38
C PRO A 382 9.60 1.51 -17.00
N PHE A 383 9.22 2.73 -16.61
CA PHE A 383 9.59 3.30 -15.30
C PHE A 383 8.74 2.71 -14.18
N LEU A 384 7.45 2.48 -14.44
CA LEU A 384 6.57 1.70 -13.55
C LEU A 384 7.10 0.28 -13.36
N ASN A 385 7.59 -0.35 -14.43
CA ASN A 385 8.18 -1.67 -14.34
C ASN A 385 9.44 -1.67 -13.46
N PHE A 386 10.32 -0.70 -13.68
CA PHE A 386 11.52 -0.58 -12.86
C PHE A 386 11.21 -0.32 -11.37
N TYR A 387 10.19 0.49 -11.08
CA TYR A 387 9.71 0.71 -9.72
C TYR A 387 9.18 -0.59 -9.10
N ASN A 388 8.27 -1.28 -9.79
CA ASN A 388 7.64 -2.49 -9.29
C ASN A 388 8.61 -3.66 -9.13
N GLU A 389 9.55 -3.84 -10.06
CA GLU A 389 10.54 -4.91 -9.93
C GLU A 389 11.35 -4.76 -8.64
N ASN A 390 11.74 -3.53 -8.30
CA ASN A 390 12.39 -3.23 -7.02
C ASN A 390 11.44 -3.46 -5.84
N PHE A 391 10.18 -3.01 -5.94
CA PHE A 391 9.20 -3.21 -4.89
C PHE A 391 8.93 -4.69 -4.59
N TYR A 392 8.69 -5.51 -5.62
CA TYR A 392 8.52 -6.96 -5.51
C TYR A 392 9.75 -7.64 -4.92
N ASN A 393 10.96 -7.25 -5.34
CA ASN A 393 12.17 -7.79 -4.72
C ASN A 393 12.29 -7.42 -3.23
N LEU A 394 11.91 -6.20 -2.85
CA LEU A 394 11.99 -5.76 -1.46
C LEU A 394 10.97 -6.50 -0.59
N PHE A 395 9.69 -6.56 -0.97
CA PHE A 395 8.68 -7.19 -0.11
C PHE A 395 8.72 -8.72 -0.15
N SER A 396 9.16 -9.33 -1.25
CA SER A 396 9.28 -10.78 -1.35
C SER A 396 10.63 -11.33 -0.89
N LYS A 397 11.69 -10.50 -0.84
CA LYS A 397 13.05 -10.97 -0.52
C LYS A 397 13.77 -10.15 0.53
N THR A 398 14.34 -9.01 0.15
CA THR A 398 15.35 -8.30 0.96
C THR A 398 14.78 -7.66 2.23
N LEU A 399 13.54 -7.18 2.15
CA LEU A 399 12.78 -6.59 3.27
C LEU A 399 11.49 -7.39 3.53
N TYR A 400 11.54 -8.70 3.36
CA TYR A 400 10.44 -9.61 3.67
C TYR A 400 10.00 -9.45 5.13
N GLY A 401 8.70 -9.26 5.36
CA GLY A 401 8.11 -8.99 6.69
C GLY A 401 8.38 -7.60 7.27
N ASN A 402 9.00 -6.69 6.49
CA ASN A 402 9.09 -5.27 6.84
C ASN A 402 7.80 -4.52 6.49
N THR A 403 7.68 -3.27 6.93
CA THR A 403 6.54 -2.41 6.63
C THR A 403 6.59 -1.90 5.21
N VAL A 404 5.42 -1.67 4.61
CA VAL A 404 5.31 -1.17 3.24
C VAL A 404 5.95 0.22 3.11
N GLY A 405 5.84 1.08 4.11
CA GLY A 405 6.49 2.39 4.10
C GLY A 405 8.02 2.28 4.00
N ASN A 406 8.64 1.33 4.71
CA ASN A 406 10.08 1.10 4.63
C ASN A 406 10.47 0.51 3.27
N GLN A 407 9.67 -0.41 2.73
CA GLN A 407 9.88 -0.99 1.40
C GLN A 407 9.81 0.11 0.33
N LEU A 408 8.81 0.98 0.35
CA LEU A 408 8.66 2.07 -0.61
C LEU A 408 9.81 3.08 -0.49
N LYS A 409 10.16 3.51 0.73
CA LYS A 409 11.32 4.40 0.95
C LYS A 409 12.60 3.79 0.39
N GLU A 410 12.78 2.47 0.49
CA GLU A 410 13.93 1.77 -0.07
C GLU A 410 13.89 1.67 -1.60
N VAL A 411 12.71 1.50 -2.23
CA VAL A 411 12.57 1.64 -3.69
C VAL A 411 13.07 3.01 -4.14
N LEU A 412 12.61 4.07 -3.48
CA LEU A 412 13.02 5.44 -3.79
C LEU A 412 14.54 5.62 -3.63
N ARG A 413 15.17 4.98 -2.63
CA ARG A 413 16.63 4.99 -2.46
C ARG A 413 17.34 4.32 -3.64
N ILE A 414 16.90 3.13 -4.04
CA ILE A 414 17.52 2.33 -5.10
C ILE A 414 17.46 3.04 -6.45
N ILE A 415 16.33 3.70 -6.74
CA ILE A 415 16.10 4.43 -8.01
C ILE A 415 16.78 5.82 -7.99
N GLY A 416 17.40 6.21 -6.88
CA GLY A 416 18.22 7.42 -6.80
C GLY A 416 17.45 8.66 -6.36
N GLY A 417 16.34 8.52 -5.62
CA GLY A 417 15.55 9.64 -5.07
C GLY A 417 16.33 10.59 -4.16
N GLN A 418 17.51 10.19 -3.66
CA GLN A 418 18.42 11.06 -2.91
C GLN A 418 19.22 12.03 -3.82
N SER A 419 19.28 11.76 -5.13
CA SER A 419 20.00 12.57 -6.09
C SER A 419 19.22 13.83 -6.45
N SER A 420 19.89 14.99 -6.35
CA SER A 420 19.33 16.27 -6.82
C SER A 420 19.38 16.44 -8.35
N THR A 421 19.99 15.48 -9.06
CA THR A 421 20.14 15.49 -10.52
C THR A 421 19.55 14.24 -11.16
N LEU A 422 18.53 13.65 -10.52
CA LEU A 422 17.78 12.52 -11.06
C LEU A 422 17.11 12.92 -12.39
N ASP A 423 17.10 12.02 -13.36
CA ASP A 423 16.46 12.28 -14.65
C ASP A 423 14.95 12.53 -14.48
N PHE A 424 14.38 13.27 -15.41
CA PHE A 424 13.00 13.73 -15.33
C PHE A 424 12.00 12.56 -15.19
N TYR A 425 12.19 11.48 -15.94
CA TYR A 425 11.21 10.39 -15.97
C TYR A 425 11.24 9.54 -14.71
N ASN A 426 12.41 9.20 -14.17
CA ASN A 426 12.47 8.55 -12.85
C ASN A 426 11.92 9.49 -11.77
N ARG A 427 12.29 10.78 -11.83
CA ARG A 427 11.85 11.75 -10.82
C ARG A 427 10.33 11.87 -10.72
N ILE A 428 9.61 11.99 -11.84
CA ILE A 428 8.13 12.12 -11.78
C ILE A 428 7.47 10.90 -11.14
N HIS A 429 7.91 9.67 -11.46
CA HIS A 429 7.34 8.45 -10.89
C HIS A 429 7.63 8.32 -9.39
N LEU A 430 8.84 8.69 -8.95
CA LEU A 430 9.15 8.71 -7.53
C LEU A 430 8.34 9.77 -6.76
N GLU A 431 7.96 10.87 -7.42
CA GLU A 431 7.16 11.93 -6.80
C GLU A 431 5.67 11.54 -6.75
N GLU A 432 5.14 10.91 -7.79
CA GLU A 432 3.70 10.79 -8.01
C GLU A 432 3.09 9.44 -7.59
N ILE A 433 3.88 8.42 -7.25
CA ILE A 433 3.37 7.16 -6.69
C ILE A 433 3.02 7.37 -5.21
N ALA A 434 1.73 7.26 -4.87
CA ALA A 434 1.21 7.52 -3.54
C ALA A 434 0.70 6.23 -2.86
N LEU A 435 0.99 6.11 -1.56
CA LEU A 435 0.40 5.09 -0.69
C LEU A 435 -0.88 5.62 -0.05
N HIS A 436 -2.03 5.13 -0.54
CA HIS A 436 -3.30 5.25 0.16
C HIS A 436 -3.41 4.12 1.20
N GLY A 437 -2.91 4.38 2.40
CA GLY A 437 -2.88 3.45 3.52
C GLY A 437 -1.88 3.86 4.58
N ASP A 438 -1.84 3.08 5.66
CA ASP A 438 -0.91 3.26 6.76
C ASP A 438 0.49 2.72 6.39
N PRO A 439 1.55 3.54 6.44
CA PRO A 439 2.90 3.13 6.06
C PRO A 439 3.50 2.05 6.98
N ALA A 440 2.95 1.81 8.17
CA ALA A 440 3.41 0.76 9.09
C ALA A 440 2.77 -0.62 8.83
N ILE A 441 1.83 -0.73 7.88
CA ILE A 441 1.28 -2.02 7.46
C ILE A 441 2.41 -2.91 6.94
N LYS A 442 2.39 -4.18 7.34
CA LYS A 442 3.25 -5.22 6.78
C LYS A 442 2.41 -6.07 5.84
N MET A 443 2.88 -6.29 4.61
CA MET A 443 2.29 -7.35 3.78
C MET A 443 2.38 -8.68 4.53
N ASN A 444 1.47 -9.61 4.21
CA ASN A 444 1.44 -10.91 4.87
C ASN A 444 2.80 -11.59 4.78
N ASN A 445 3.27 -12.11 5.91
CA ASN A 445 4.59 -12.71 6.05
C ASN A 445 4.56 -13.75 7.18
N PHE A 446 5.52 -14.66 7.11
CA PHE A 446 5.62 -15.79 8.03
C PHE A 446 7.06 -15.91 8.54
N ALA A 447 7.23 -16.23 9.83
CA ALA A 447 8.55 -16.35 10.43
C ALA A 447 9.27 -17.63 9.98
N LYS A 448 8.50 -18.73 9.84
CA LYS A 448 8.98 -20.08 9.51
C LYS A 448 8.10 -20.74 8.45
N PRO A 449 8.57 -21.82 7.79
CA PRO A 449 7.75 -22.72 6.99
C PRO A 449 6.60 -23.32 7.77
N ASP A 450 5.60 -23.80 7.05
CA ASP A 450 4.44 -24.50 7.60
C ASP A 450 3.86 -25.39 6.50
N TYR A 451 4.41 -26.60 6.38
CA TYR A 451 3.91 -27.63 5.48
C TYR A 451 2.63 -28.22 6.06
N VAL A 452 1.67 -28.50 5.18
CA VAL A 452 0.36 -28.98 5.60
C VAL A 452 -0.21 -29.94 4.58
N ILE A 453 -0.80 -31.01 5.12
CA ILE A 453 -1.59 -31.98 4.38
C ILE A 453 -2.93 -32.14 5.09
N GLU A 454 -4.01 -32.16 4.30
CA GLU A 454 -5.37 -32.39 4.79
C GLU A 454 -6.01 -33.49 3.93
N GLU A 455 -6.89 -34.32 4.50
CA GLU A 455 -7.52 -35.46 3.79
C GLU A 455 -8.05 -35.11 2.38
N PRO A 456 -8.72 -33.96 2.15
CA PRO A 456 -9.23 -33.62 0.82
C PRO A 456 -8.15 -33.47 -0.25
N LEU A 457 -6.89 -33.31 0.13
CA LEU A 457 -5.75 -33.18 -0.79
C LEU A 457 -5.21 -34.52 -1.29
N ILE A 458 -5.60 -35.64 -0.64
CA ILE A 458 -5.26 -37.00 -1.04
C ILE A 458 -6.40 -37.51 -1.94
N LYS A 459 -6.08 -37.76 -3.21
CA LYS A 459 -7.02 -38.28 -4.20
C LYS A 459 -6.64 -39.69 -4.61
N ILE A 460 -7.65 -40.56 -4.69
CA ILE A 460 -7.49 -41.93 -5.15
C ILE A 460 -8.39 -42.14 -6.37
N SER A 461 -7.88 -42.81 -7.40
CA SER A 461 -8.65 -43.14 -8.61
C SER A 461 -8.40 -44.60 -9.01
N PRO A 462 -9.44 -45.43 -9.21
CA PRO A 462 -10.86 -45.10 -9.10
C PRO A 462 -11.32 -44.92 -7.64
N ASN A 463 -12.42 -44.17 -7.43
CA ASN A 463 -13.02 -43.95 -6.10
C ASN A 463 -13.55 -45.23 -5.44
N ILE A 464 -13.79 -46.28 -6.24
CA ILE A 464 -14.16 -47.61 -5.79
C ILE A 464 -13.05 -48.54 -6.26
N ILE A 465 -12.33 -49.13 -5.30
CA ILE A 465 -11.22 -50.04 -5.56
C ILE A 465 -11.70 -51.47 -5.32
N SER A 466 -11.56 -52.32 -6.32
CA SER A 466 -11.85 -53.76 -6.25
C SER A 466 -10.55 -54.55 -6.08
N VAL A 467 -10.62 -55.67 -5.35
CA VAL A 467 -9.51 -56.64 -5.30
C VAL A 467 -9.26 -57.33 -6.66
N ALA A 468 -10.15 -57.13 -7.64
CA ALA A 468 -9.96 -57.57 -9.01
C ALA A 468 -9.15 -56.57 -9.87
N ASP A 469 -8.97 -55.33 -9.39
CA ASP A 469 -8.17 -54.33 -10.07
C ASP A 469 -6.67 -54.65 -9.92
N VAL A 470 -5.86 -54.26 -10.91
CA VAL A 470 -4.40 -54.48 -10.87
C VAL A 470 -3.72 -53.45 -9.98
N ASN A 471 -4.15 -52.20 -10.08
CA ASN A 471 -3.63 -51.07 -9.33
C ASN A 471 -4.72 -50.02 -9.13
N PHE A 472 -4.41 -49.05 -8.27
CA PHE A 472 -5.13 -47.78 -8.17
C PHE A 472 -4.13 -46.62 -8.16
N HIS A 473 -4.56 -45.47 -8.64
CA HIS A 473 -3.75 -44.26 -8.71
C HIS A 473 -3.93 -43.43 -7.44
N VAL A 474 -2.81 -42.93 -6.88
CA VAL A 474 -2.79 -42.01 -5.74
C VAL A 474 -2.17 -40.69 -6.20
N GLN A 475 -2.85 -39.59 -5.92
CA GLN A 475 -2.33 -38.23 -6.06
C GLN A 475 -2.40 -37.53 -4.71
N VAL A 476 -1.25 -37.07 -4.22
CA VAL A 476 -1.13 -36.31 -2.97
C VAL A 476 -0.78 -34.88 -3.34
N ASN A 477 -1.67 -33.93 -3.05
CA ASN A 477 -1.37 -32.51 -3.15
C ASN A 477 -0.91 -32.01 -1.79
N MET A 478 0.13 -31.18 -1.76
CA MET A 478 0.79 -30.76 -0.52
C MET A 478 0.97 -29.25 -0.57
N GLN A 479 0.85 -28.58 0.57
CA GLN A 479 0.97 -27.12 0.63
C GLN A 479 2.01 -26.67 1.65
N ASN A 480 2.56 -25.49 1.41
CA ASN A 480 3.28 -24.69 2.40
C ASN A 480 2.48 -23.41 2.62
N ILE A 481 1.85 -23.28 3.77
CA ILE A 481 1.06 -22.10 4.17
C ILE A 481 1.88 -21.07 4.96
N GLY A 482 3.15 -21.36 5.21
CA GLY A 482 4.12 -20.50 5.86
C GLY A 482 5.16 -19.92 4.91
N LYS A 483 6.33 -19.61 5.47
CA LYS A 483 7.48 -19.06 4.72
C LYS A 483 8.04 -20.11 3.77
N ALA A 484 8.28 -19.75 2.52
CA ALA A 484 8.99 -20.64 1.60
C ALA A 484 10.49 -20.67 1.94
N THR A 485 11.02 -21.84 2.33
CA THR A 485 12.46 -22.03 2.58
C THR A 485 12.97 -23.31 1.94
N GLY A 486 14.30 -23.43 1.89
CA GLY A 486 14.99 -24.70 1.70
C GLY A 486 15.01 -25.21 0.26
N ASP A 487 15.93 -26.13 0.02
CA ASP A 487 16.08 -26.83 -1.25
C ASP A 487 15.15 -28.06 -1.32
N SER A 488 14.89 -28.74 -0.19
CA SER A 488 14.26 -30.06 -0.17
C SER A 488 13.61 -30.47 1.16
N ILE A 489 12.58 -31.32 1.14
CA ILE A 489 11.92 -31.94 2.30
C ILE A 489 11.74 -33.45 2.11
N TRP A 490 11.59 -34.21 3.19
CA TRP A 490 11.28 -35.64 3.14
C TRP A 490 9.77 -35.90 3.14
N VAL A 491 9.25 -36.56 2.10
CA VAL A 491 7.84 -36.94 2.02
C VAL A 491 7.69 -38.45 2.08
N SER A 492 6.82 -38.91 2.96
CA SER A 492 6.48 -40.31 3.18
C SER A 492 5.01 -40.55 2.86
N VAL A 493 4.73 -41.59 2.08
CA VAL A 493 3.37 -42.12 1.90
C VAL A 493 3.40 -43.60 2.26
N LYS A 494 2.62 -43.96 3.27
CA LYS A 494 2.50 -45.30 3.81
C LYS A 494 1.08 -45.80 3.61
N ARG A 495 0.93 -47.11 3.46
CA ARG A 495 -0.35 -47.79 3.43
C ARG A 495 -0.44 -48.74 4.60
N LYS A 496 -1.41 -48.51 5.48
CA LYS A 496 -1.76 -49.44 6.55
C LYS A 496 -2.79 -50.44 6.03
N LEU A 497 -2.45 -51.71 6.10
CA LEU A 497 -3.28 -52.83 5.65
C LEU A 497 -4.31 -53.25 6.72
N PRO A 498 -5.33 -54.05 6.35
CA PRO A 498 -6.35 -54.53 7.28
C PRO A 498 -5.81 -55.35 8.47
N ASN A 499 -4.58 -55.87 8.34
CA ASN A 499 -3.88 -56.64 9.39
C ASN A 499 -2.92 -55.76 10.23
N ASP A 500 -3.07 -54.44 10.17
CA ASP A 500 -2.23 -53.42 10.81
C ASP A 500 -0.77 -53.36 10.30
N SER A 501 -0.37 -54.15 9.31
CA SER A 501 0.97 -54.02 8.71
C SER A 501 1.08 -52.76 7.84
N ILE A 502 2.24 -52.11 7.91
CA ILE A 502 2.53 -50.87 7.17
C ILE A 502 3.42 -51.19 5.98
N LYS A 503 2.98 -50.77 4.78
CA LYS A 503 3.78 -50.77 3.55
C LYS A 503 4.18 -49.34 3.20
N VAL A 504 5.47 -49.10 2.98
CA VAL A 504 5.95 -47.81 2.44
C VAL A 504 5.70 -47.81 0.94
N LEU A 505 4.90 -46.85 0.46
CA LEU A 505 4.59 -46.66 -0.96
C LEU A 505 5.53 -45.64 -1.59
N PHE A 506 5.87 -44.60 -0.83
CA PHE A 506 6.76 -43.52 -1.24
C PHE A 506 7.55 -43.05 -0.02
N ASP A 507 8.86 -42.87 -0.16
CA ASP A 507 9.72 -42.26 0.86
C ASP A 507 10.92 -41.65 0.14
N GLN A 508 10.83 -40.36 -0.19
CA GLN A 508 11.86 -39.66 -0.95
C GLN A 508 12.05 -38.23 -0.45
N LYS A 509 13.27 -37.74 -0.62
CA LYS A 509 13.59 -36.33 -0.48
C LYS A 509 13.22 -35.61 -1.79
N ILE A 510 12.25 -34.72 -1.73
CA ILE A 510 11.77 -33.93 -2.88
C ILE A 510 12.19 -32.47 -2.72
N ALA A 511 12.07 -31.66 -3.77
CA ALA A 511 12.29 -30.21 -3.67
C ALA A 511 11.34 -29.56 -2.65
N GLY A 512 11.78 -28.49 -2.00
CA GLY A 512 10.97 -27.80 -0.99
C GLY A 512 9.70 -27.19 -1.57
N ILE A 513 8.56 -27.42 -0.92
CA ILE A 513 7.26 -26.89 -1.36
C ILE A 513 7.22 -25.38 -1.10
N LYS A 514 7.19 -24.57 -2.15
CA LYS A 514 7.11 -23.10 -2.00
C LYS A 514 5.70 -22.62 -1.67
N ASN A 515 4.70 -23.16 -2.36
CA ASN A 515 3.28 -22.88 -2.13
C ASN A 515 2.44 -24.15 -2.18
N THR A 516 2.39 -24.80 -3.34
CA THR A 516 1.67 -26.04 -3.59
C THR A 516 2.54 -26.93 -4.47
N ASP A 517 2.57 -28.23 -4.19
CA ASP A 517 3.20 -29.26 -5.04
C ASP A 517 2.38 -30.55 -4.98
N SER A 518 2.69 -31.54 -5.84
CA SER A 518 2.01 -32.83 -5.82
C SER A 518 2.91 -33.98 -6.22
N ILE A 519 2.66 -35.15 -5.62
CA ILE A 519 3.22 -36.43 -6.06
C ILE A 519 2.09 -37.35 -6.52
N ALA A 520 2.37 -38.18 -7.52
CA ALA A 520 1.41 -39.11 -8.08
C ALA A 520 2.08 -40.43 -8.45
N PHE A 521 1.44 -41.55 -8.12
CA PHE A 521 1.96 -42.89 -8.39
C PHE A 521 0.86 -43.96 -8.33
N ASP A 522 1.12 -45.12 -8.94
CA ASP A 522 0.20 -46.26 -8.92
C ASP A 522 0.57 -47.24 -7.80
N VAL A 523 -0.44 -47.73 -7.09
CA VAL A 523 -0.31 -48.71 -6.02
C VAL A 523 -0.85 -50.05 -6.52
N ILE A 524 0.03 -51.07 -6.57
CA ILE A 524 -0.35 -52.42 -6.97
C ILE A 524 -1.24 -53.06 -5.88
N ILE A 525 -2.30 -53.72 -6.32
CA ILE A 525 -3.23 -54.43 -5.44
C ILE A 525 -2.81 -55.89 -5.34
N LEU A 526 -2.64 -56.38 -4.11
CA LEU A 526 -2.42 -57.81 -3.82
C LEU A 526 -3.71 -58.42 -3.26
N PRO A 527 -4.52 -59.14 -4.07
CA PRO A 527 -5.90 -59.50 -3.71
C PRO A 527 -6.04 -60.24 -2.36
N ASN A 528 -5.04 -61.06 -2.01
CA ASN A 528 -5.06 -61.86 -0.78
C ASN A 528 -4.62 -61.09 0.47
N ALA A 529 -3.83 -60.02 0.32
CA ALA A 529 -3.26 -59.26 1.43
C ALA A 529 -3.98 -57.93 1.68
N ASP A 530 -4.55 -57.35 0.61
CA ASP A 530 -5.05 -55.98 0.62
C ASP A 530 -6.58 -55.91 0.85
N LYS A 531 -7.28 -57.06 0.92
CA LYS A 531 -8.74 -57.13 1.09
C LYS A 531 -9.16 -56.62 2.47
N GLY A 532 -9.87 -55.49 2.51
CA GLY A 532 -10.47 -54.94 3.73
C GLY A 532 -10.26 -53.42 3.82
N LEU A 533 -10.35 -52.87 5.02
CA LEU A 533 -10.07 -51.46 5.27
C LEU A 533 -8.57 -51.19 5.13
N ASN A 534 -8.23 -50.24 4.28
CA ASN A 534 -6.86 -49.75 4.10
C ASN A 534 -6.85 -48.25 4.43
N GLN A 535 -5.74 -47.74 4.97
CA GLN A 535 -5.54 -46.32 5.23
C GLN A 535 -4.26 -45.83 4.53
N LEU A 536 -4.26 -44.60 4.04
CA LEU A 536 -3.09 -43.97 3.41
C LEU A 536 -2.57 -42.87 4.34
N ILE A 537 -1.44 -43.13 4.97
CA ILE A 537 -0.81 -42.18 5.89
C ILE A 537 0.22 -41.38 5.08
N VAL A 538 0.00 -40.08 4.95
CA VAL A 538 0.91 -39.15 4.28
C VAL A 538 1.57 -38.29 5.33
N GLU A 539 2.91 -38.23 5.32
CA GLU A 539 3.70 -37.39 6.22
C GLU A 539 4.62 -36.45 5.41
N LEU A 540 4.54 -35.15 5.68
CA LEU A 540 5.45 -34.12 5.18
C LEU A 540 6.55 -33.86 6.19
N ASP A 541 7.76 -33.58 5.72
CA ASP A 541 8.97 -33.47 6.55
C ASP A 541 9.07 -34.52 7.67
N HIS A 542 8.78 -35.80 7.39
CA HIS A 542 8.62 -36.83 8.42
C HIS A 542 9.89 -37.13 9.27
N LYS A 543 11.04 -36.53 8.91
CA LYS A 543 12.30 -36.60 9.67
C LYS A 543 12.51 -35.39 10.59
N ASN A 544 11.60 -34.41 10.56
CA ASN A 544 11.67 -33.14 11.28
C ASN A 544 13.01 -32.43 11.05
N GLU A 545 13.44 -32.35 9.77
CA GLU A 545 14.68 -31.67 9.38
C GLU A 545 14.49 -30.15 9.26
N ILE A 546 13.25 -29.69 9.05
CA ILE A 546 12.87 -28.29 8.91
C ILE A 546 12.18 -27.82 10.21
N ASP A 547 12.54 -26.63 10.68
CA ASP A 547 11.90 -26.02 11.85
C ASP A 547 10.64 -25.25 11.40
N GLU A 548 9.47 -25.79 11.70
CA GLU A 548 8.18 -25.29 11.21
C GLU A 548 7.42 -24.45 12.25
N LEU A 549 6.35 -23.78 11.80
CA LEU A 549 5.36 -23.20 12.71
C LEU A 549 4.58 -24.29 13.44
N TYR A 550 4.27 -25.40 12.76
CA TYR A 550 3.48 -26.51 13.27
C TYR A 550 3.93 -27.88 12.76
N GLU A 551 4.65 -28.62 13.60
CA GLU A 551 5.08 -29.99 13.28
C GLU A 551 3.93 -31.02 13.25
N ASN A 552 2.79 -30.70 13.89
CA ASN A 552 1.71 -31.66 14.13
C ASN A 552 0.64 -31.72 13.02
N ARG A 553 0.79 -30.97 11.93
CA ARG A 553 -0.12 -30.98 10.77
C ARG A 553 0.53 -31.44 9.47
N ASN A 554 1.67 -32.08 9.63
CA ASN A 554 2.37 -32.75 8.56
C ASN A 554 1.79 -34.13 8.22
N GLU A 555 0.75 -34.59 8.93
CA GLU A 555 0.18 -35.94 8.75
C GLU A 555 -1.33 -35.93 8.44
N ALA A 556 -1.75 -36.75 7.47
CA ALA A 556 -3.15 -37.05 7.16
C ALA A 556 -3.32 -38.55 6.82
N GLU A 557 -4.49 -39.13 7.15
CA GLU A 557 -4.81 -40.57 7.00
C GLU A 557 -5.92 -40.89 5.98
#